data_AF-A0A854DT52-F1
#
_entry.id   AF-A0A854DT52-F1
#
_cell.length_a   1.000
_cell.length_b   1.000
_cell.length_c   1.000
_cell.angle_alpha   90.00
_cell.angle_beta   90.00
_cell.angle_gamma   90.00
#
_symmetry.space_group_name_H-M   'P 1'
#
loop_
_entity.id
_entity.type
_entity.pdbx_description
1 polymer ?
#
loop_
_entity_poly.entity_id
_entity_poly.type
_entity_poly.pdbx_seq_one_letter_code
_entity_poly.pdbx_strand_id
1 'polypeptide(L)' 'MIEQGNSMMQVGDGNHGQLSQLGQSIAAGDLTARMDCQFNGVFARTRDDCNTTVAQLTQISGQIRASASTITFAAV' A
#
# COMPACT_ATOMS: atom_id res chain seq x y z
N MET A 1 23.90 -26.84 3.89
CA MET A 1 23.58 -25.87 2.82
C MET A 1 22.07 -25.77 2.50
N ILE A 2 21.15 -26.23 3.38
CA ILE A 2 19.70 -26.17 3.12
C ILE A 2 19.04 -24.96 3.83
N GLU A 3 19.74 -24.33 4.79
CA GLU A 3 19.18 -23.24 5.60
C GLU A 3 19.02 -21.92 4.83
N GLN A 4 19.92 -21.61 3.88
CA GLN A 4 19.78 -20.39 3.06
C GLN A 4 18.61 -20.45 2.06
N GLY A 5 18.25 -21.65 1.59
CA GLY A 5 17.09 -21.84 0.72
C GLY A 5 15.76 -21.66 1.44
N ASN A 6 15.70 -22.08 2.71
CA ASN A 6 14.48 -22.00 3.51
C ASN A 6 14.16 -20.56 3.95
N SER A 7 15.18 -19.76 4.28
CA SER A 7 15.00 -18.34 4.61
C SER A 7 14.49 -17.51 3.43
N MET A 8 14.88 -17.85 2.20
CA MET A 8 14.41 -17.17 0.99
C MET A 8 12.94 -17.52 0.68
N MET A 9 12.51 -18.74 0.99
CA MET A 9 11.11 -19.17 0.86
C MET A 9 10.21 -18.55 1.94
N GLN A 10 10.71 -18.43 3.17
CA GLN A 10 9.98 -17.81 4.28
C GLN A 10 9.76 -16.30 4.07
N VAL A 11 10.72 -15.59 3.46
CA VAL A 11 10.51 -14.20 3.01
C VAL A 11 9.52 -14.14 1.83
N GLY A 12 9.53 -15.12 0.92
CA GLY A 12 8.59 -15.18 -0.21
C GLY A 12 7.12 -15.34 0.20
N ASP A 13 6.82 -16.21 1.16
CA ASP A 13 5.45 -16.49 1.61
C ASP A 13 4.85 -15.34 2.42
N GLY A 14 5.65 -14.71 3.30
CA GLY A 14 5.23 -13.51 4.03
C GLY A 14 4.90 -12.33 3.11
N ASN A 15 5.65 -12.17 2.01
CA ASN A 15 5.50 -11.06 1.08
C ASN A 15 4.20 -11.13 0.26
N HIS A 16 3.80 -12.34 -0.16
CA HIS A 16 2.57 -12.52 -0.94
C HIS A 16 1.32 -12.19 -0.09
N GLY A 17 1.33 -12.59 1.18
CA GLY A 17 0.25 -12.29 2.11
C GLY A 17 0.06 -10.79 2.30
N GLN A 18 1.13 -10.04 2.53
CA GLN A 18 1.04 -8.60 2.78
C GLN A 18 0.60 -7.78 1.57
N LEU A 19 1.08 -8.12 0.37
CA LEU A 19 0.62 -7.48 -0.85
C LEU A 19 -0.87 -7.73 -1.09
N SER A 20 -1.33 -8.96 -0.86
CA SER A 20 -2.76 -9.31 -0.96
C SER A 20 -3.58 -8.52 0.06
N GLN A 21 -3.10 -8.42 1.31
CA GLN A 21 -3.78 -7.70 2.39
C GLN A 21 -3.82 -6.19 2.13
N LEU A 22 -2.75 -5.62 1.57
CA LEU A 22 -2.71 -4.22 1.14
C LEU A 22 -3.73 -3.99 0.01
N GLY A 23 -3.74 -4.86 -1.00
CA GLY A 23 -4.71 -4.78 -2.10
C GLY A 23 -6.16 -4.87 -1.63
N GLN A 24 -6.44 -5.75 -0.67
CA GLN A 24 -7.76 -5.86 -0.03
C GLN A 24 -8.14 -4.60 0.76
N SER A 25 -7.19 -4.01 1.50
CA SER A 25 -7.42 -2.76 2.25
C SER A 25 -7.75 -1.62 1.30
N ILE A 26 -6.97 -1.48 0.21
CA ILE A 26 -7.23 -0.50 -0.85
C ILE A 26 -8.61 -0.74 -1.48
N ALA A 27 -8.96 -1.99 -1.80
CA ALA A 27 -10.25 -2.35 -2.37
C ALA A 27 -11.43 -2.06 -1.42
N ALA A 28 -11.21 -2.18 -0.11
CA ALA A 28 -12.16 -1.79 0.93
C ALA A 28 -12.23 -0.26 1.15
N GLY A 29 -11.37 0.52 0.48
CA GLY A 29 -11.27 1.97 0.61
C GLY A 29 -10.40 2.44 1.78
N ASP A 30 -9.73 1.51 2.46
CA ASP A 30 -8.73 1.82 3.49
C ASP A 30 -7.38 2.11 2.85
N LEU A 31 -7.14 3.39 2.61
CA LEU A 31 -5.88 3.91 2.08
C LEU A 31 -4.88 4.31 3.20
N THR A 32 -5.12 3.87 4.43
CA THR A 32 -4.18 4.07 5.56
C THR A 32 -3.23 2.88 5.71
N ALA A 33 -3.55 1.74 5.10
CA ALA A 33 -2.72 0.55 5.10
C ALA A 33 -1.35 0.82 4.47
N ARG A 34 -0.29 0.35 5.14
CA ARG A 34 1.09 0.44 4.66
C ARG A 34 1.82 -0.88 4.85
N MET A 35 2.74 -1.17 3.95
CA MET A 35 3.69 -2.26 4.14
C MET A 35 4.86 -1.79 4.98
N ASP A 36 5.00 -2.32 6.19
CA ASP A 36 6.04 -1.94 7.17
C ASP A 36 7.28 -2.86 7.13
N CYS A 37 7.25 -3.94 6.35
CA CYS A 37 8.31 -4.93 6.40
C CYS A 37 9.66 -4.44 5.85
N GLN A 38 10.75 -4.93 6.47
CA GLN A 38 12.14 -4.69 6.08
C GLN A 38 12.52 -5.63 4.94
N PHE A 39 12.23 -5.23 3.71
CA PHE A 39 12.68 -5.96 2.54
C PHE A 39 14.04 -5.47 2.08
N ASN A 40 14.76 -6.35 1.39
CA ASN A 40 16.04 -6.05 0.74
C ASN A 40 15.94 -6.36 -0.76
N GLY A 41 16.62 -5.56 -1.59
CA GLY A 41 16.64 -5.74 -3.05
C GLY A 41 15.33 -5.34 -3.74
N VAL A 42 14.93 -6.08 -4.78
CA VAL A 42 13.78 -5.73 -5.65
C VAL A 42 12.47 -5.63 -4.87
N PHE A 43 12.29 -6.43 -3.82
CA PHE A 43 11.10 -6.39 -2.96
C PHE A 43 10.99 -5.11 -2.12
N ALA A 44 12.12 -4.50 -1.76
CA ALA A 44 12.11 -3.18 -1.12
C ALA A 44 11.54 -2.13 -2.06
N ARG A 45 11.91 -2.22 -3.35
CA ARG A 45 11.35 -1.35 -4.39
C ARG A 45 9.86 -1.62 -4.60
N THR A 46 9.43 -2.87 -4.70
CA THR A 46 8.00 -3.20 -4.81
C THR A 46 7.17 -2.65 -3.65
N ARG A 47 7.68 -2.76 -2.42
CA ARG A 47 7.06 -2.16 -1.23
C ARG A 47 6.95 -0.65 -1.36
N ASP A 48 8.03 0.01 -1.72
CA ASP A 48 8.08 1.46 -1.86
C ASP A 48 7.14 1.95 -2.97
N ASP A 49 7.07 1.23 -4.10
CA ASP A 49 6.16 1.51 -5.21
C ASP A 49 4.69 1.32 -4.78
N CYS A 50 4.37 0.26 -4.05
CA CYS A 50 3.03 0.03 -3.50
C CYS A 50 2.63 1.12 -2.50
N ASN A 51 3.50 1.45 -1.55
CA ASN A 51 3.25 2.51 -0.56
C ASN A 51 3.09 3.88 -1.25
N THR A 52 3.85 4.15 -2.31
CA THR A 52 3.72 5.36 -3.12
C THR A 52 2.37 5.42 -3.83
N THR A 53 1.94 4.31 -4.43
CA THR A 53 0.63 4.20 -5.10
C THR A 53 -0.52 4.48 -4.12
N VAL A 54 -0.46 3.90 -2.92
CA VAL A 54 -1.45 4.16 -1.86
C VAL A 54 -1.45 5.64 -1.49
N ALA A 55 -0.28 6.24 -1.26
CA ALA A 55 -0.19 7.65 -0.91
C ALA A 55 -0.79 8.57 -1.99
N GLN A 56 -0.54 8.27 -3.28
CA GLN A 56 -1.13 9.02 -4.39
C GLN A 56 -2.66 8.88 -4.42
N LEU A 57 -3.19 7.67 -4.28
CA LEU A 57 -4.63 7.44 -4.21
C LEU A 57 -5.27 8.19 -3.02
N THR A 58 -4.62 8.18 -1.85
CA THR A 58 -5.08 8.95 -0.68
C THR A 58 -5.12 10.43 -0.96
N GLN A 59 -4.09 10.98 -1.61
CA GLN A 59 -4.04 12.40 -1.97
C GLN A 59 -5.14 12.77 -2.97
N ILE A 60 -5.36 11.95 -4.00
CA ILE A 60 -6.41 12.17 -5.00
C ILE A 60 -7.79 12.13 -4.33
N SER A 61 -8.07 11.12 -3.50
CA SER A 61 -9.33 11.01 -2.76
C SER A 61 -9.54 12.21 -1.81
N GLY A 62 -8.48 12.67 -1.15
CA GLY A 62 -8.48 13.87 -0.33
C GLY A 62 -8.82 15.13 -1.13
N GLN A 63 -8.23 15.30 -2.32
CA GLN A 63 -8.54 16.43 -3.21
C GLN A 63 -9.99 16.38 -3.73
N ILE A 64 -10.50 15.20 -4.08
CA ILE A 64 -11.91 15.03 -4.48
C ILE A 64 -12.85 15.46 -3.35
N ARG A 65 -12.59 15.00 -2.11
CA ARG A 65 -13.37 15.39 -0.93
C ARG A 65 -13.29 16.90 -0.64
N ALA A 66 -12.10 17.49 -0.80
CA ALA A 66 -11.91 18.92 -0.61
C ALA A 66 -12.69 19.73 -1.66
N SER A 67 -12.60 19.36 -2.93
CA SER A 67 -13.37 19.98 -4.02
C SER A 67 -14.88 19.86 -3.79
N ALA A 68 -15.37 18.70 -3.36
CA ALA A 68 -16.77 18.49 -3.01
C ALA A 68 -17.20 19.41 -1.84
N SER A 69 -16.38 19.54 -0.80
CA SER A 69 -16.66 20.46 0.32
C SER A 69 -16.69 21.92 -0.13
N THR A 70 -15.77 22.34 -1.02
CA THR A 70 -15.76 23.69 -1.58
C THR A 70 -17.02 23.96 -2.41
N ILE A 71 -17.49 22.99 -3.19
CA ILE A 71 -18.76 23.10 -3.93
C ILE A 71 -19.93 23.24 -2.96
N THR A 72 -20.00 22.41 -1.91
CA THR A 72 -21.06 22.52 -0.90
C THR A 72 -21.03 23.89 -0.20
N PHE A 73 -19.86 24.42 0.13
CA PHE A 73 -19.73 25.74 0.74
C PHE A 73 -20.08 26.89 -0.20
N ALA A 74 -19.80 26.76 -1.50
CA ALA A 74 -20.16 27.75 -2.51
C ALA A 74 -21.65 27.71 -2.89
N ALA A 75 -22.33 26.59 -2.63
CA ALA A 75 -23.74 26.39 -2.92
C ALA A 75 -24.68 26.87 -1.80
N VAL A 76 -24.15 27.19 -0.61
CA VAL A 76 -24.89 27.74 0.55
C VAL A 76 -24.65 29.24 0.70
#